data_AF-A0A650EN32-F1
#
_entry.id   AF-A0A650EN32-F1
#
_cell.length_a   1.000
_cell.length_b   1.000
_cell.length_c   1.000
_cell.angle_alpha   90.00
_cell.angle_beta   90.00
_cell.angle_gamma   90.00
#
_symmetry.space_group_name_H-M   'P 1'
#
loop_
_entity.id
_entity.type
_entity.pdbx_description
1 polymer ?
#
loop_
_entity_poly.entity_id
_entity_poly.type
_entity_poly.pdbx_seq_one_letter_code
_entity_poly.pdbx_strand_id
1 'polypeptide(L)'
;MMNETNKQPISVDCILVCLYFTALPLTVVTTPWGSLLKLISIPIAVILGARLLLGRCHFTLNYIHFTYTVYILYTVALLLMYRNESSVTITKDMALGLLMLIMISVRIYNEREREWMETAWIIVGVVCVIAALTSTESLSKTESRAVIRIFGFEEDQNHFCAYFIMAMLVSIKRILQRRKFYPLYILLIILSFYSIFKTGSRGGLIGVLAGIFVYILLGMKNIKSRIAITIVGVLVGVAVITVVFPNLPEDVRERYSVESVMESGGTGRFEIWGYLLNYTARSSGRMIHGSGVFSSNEILSKAGFLNGVAHNAYIQVLSDEGIIGLFLFLTVIAACLIRTVGRQTLYVCAFISLLAFSMSLTFYVFKPYLNIMMMCAMTFEKDLPENVLRTTQRGDQNNV
;
A
#
# COMPACT_ATOMS: atom_id res chain seq x y z
N MET A 1 13.36 19.09 -21.53
CA MET A 1 12.95 17.87 -20.79
C MET A 1 11.55 17.40 -21.13
N MET A 2 10.44 18.13 -20.88
CA MET A 2 9.06 17.62 -21.18
C MET A 2 8.84 17.22 -22.65
N ASN A 3 9.53 17.88 -23.61
CA ASN A 3 9.42 17.56 -25.04
C ASN A 3 10.13 16.26 -25.46
N GLU A 4 11.10 15.76 -24.69
CA GLU A 4 11.80 14.51 -25.00
C GLU A 4 11.11 13.30 -24.35
N THR A 5 10.60 13.46 -23.13
CA THR A 5 9.83 12.39 -22.44
C THR A 5 8.55 12.05 -23.20
N ASN A 6 7.88 13.04 -23.81
CA ASN A 6 6.67 12.80 -24.61
C ASN A 6 6.90 12.03 -25.92
N LYS A 7 8.16 11.85 -26.35
CA LYS A 7 8.50 11.10 -27.57
C LYS A 7 8.84 9.63 -27.32
N GLN A 8 9.07 9.22 -26.06
CA GLN A 8 9.37 7.83 -25.74
C GLN A 8 8.14 6.93 -26.01
N PRO A 9 8.32 5.71 -26.56
CA PRO A 9 7.23 4.78 -26.82
C PRO A 9 6.62 4.28 -25.50
N ILE A 10 5.36 3.84 -25.55
CA ILE A 10 4.68 3.19 -24.41
C ILE A 10 4.51 1.73 -24.77
N SER A 11 5.11 0.84 -23.98
CA SER A 11 5.00 -0.60 -24.19
C SER A 11 3.62 -1.13 -23.85
N VAL A 12 3.25 -2.25 -24.45
CA VAL A 12 2.06 -3.04 -24.05
C VAL A 12 2.16 -3.44 -22.58
N ASP A 13 3.36 -3.70 -22.08
CA ASP A 13 3.60 -4.07 -20.69
C ASP A 13 3.17 -2.94 -19.74
N CYS A 14 3.56 -1.70 -20.03
CA CYS A 14 3.12 -0.53 -19.27
C CYS A 14 1.60 -0.35 -19.29
N ILE A 15 0.94 -0.58 -20.44
CA ILE A 15 -0.53 -0.47 -20.55
C ILE A 15 -1.21 -1.50 -19.64
N LEU A 16 -0.74 -2.75 -19.65
CA LEU A 16 -1.27 -3.82 -18.79
C LEU A 16 -1.04 -3.53 -17.31
N VAL A 17 0.12 -3.00 -16.94
CA VAL A 17 0.42 -2.57 -15.56
C VAL A 17 -0.50 -1.43 -15.13
N CYS A 18 -0.71 -0.44 -15.99
CA CYS A 18 -1.63 0.67 -15.70
C CYS A 18 -3.06 0.16 -15.52
N LEU A 19 -3.53 -0.78 -16.36
CA LEU A 19 -4.84 -1.42 -16.22
C LEU A 19 -4.97 -2.17 -14.88
N TYR A 20 -3.93 -2.89 -14.46
CA TYR A 20 -3.91 -3.55 -13.16
C TYR A 20 -4.00 -2.53 -12.00
N PHE A 21 -3.20 -1.45 -12.05
CA PHE A 21 -3.23 -0.43 -11.01
C PHE A 21 -4.55 0.33 -10.95
N THR A 22 -5.15 0.72 -12.08
CA THR A 22 -6.46 1.38 -12.07
C THR A 22 -7.57 0.48 -11.56
N ALA A 23 -7.45 -0.84 -11.76
CA ALA A 23 -8.38 -1.83 -11.24
C ALA A 23 -8.22 -2.13 -9.74
N LEU A 24 -7.22 -1.55 -9.06
CA LEU A 24 -6.91 -1.85 -7.66
C LEU A 24 -8.12 -1.77 -6.70
N PRO A 25 -9.02 -0.77 -6.78
CA PRO A 25 -10.22 -0.72 -5.92
C PRO A 25 -11.18 -1.90 -6.10
N LEU A 26 -11.09 -2.63 -7.22
CA LEU A 26 -11.89 -3.84 -7.47
C LEU A 26 -11.45 -5.03 -6.62
N THR A 27 -10.42 -4.88 -5.76
CA THR A 27 -10.08 -5.91 -4.78
C THR A 27 -11.16 -6.11 -3.73
N VAL A 28 -12.01 -5.10 -3.50
CA VAL A 28 -13.13 -5.13 -2.54
C VAL A 28 -14.26 -6.01 -3.05
N VAL A 29 -14.45 -6.05 -4.37
CA VAL A 29 -15.56 -6.75 -5.00
C VAL A 29 -15.30 -8.24 -4.98
N THR A 30 -16.07 -9.00 -4.21
CA THR A 30 -15.93 -10.46 -4.14
C THR A 30 -16.75 -11.16 -5.21
N THR A 31 -16.19 -12.21 -5.80
CA THR A 31 -16.82 -13.07 -6.81
C THR A 31 -16.64 -14.55 -6.39
N PRO A 32 -17.32 -15.52 -7.05
CA PRO A 32 -17.14 -16.95 -6.75
C PRO A 32 -15.70 -17.45 -6.89
N TRP A 33 -14.83 -16.73 -7.62
CA TRP A 33 -13.42 -17.09 -7.85
C TRP A 33 -12.43 -16.19 -7.10
N GLY A 34 -12.89 -15.47 -6.06
CA GLY A 34 -12.12 -14.49 -5.31
C GLY A 34 -12.43 -13.06 -5.73
N SER A 35 -11.55 -12.10 -5.47
CA SER A 35 -11.86 -10.70 -5.79
C SER A 35 -11.89 -10.43 -7.30
N LEU A 36 -12.68 -9.46 -7.74
CA LEU A 36 -12.76 -9.05 -9.15
C LEU A 36 -11.39 -8.61 -9.68
N LEU A 37 -10.55 -8.02 -8.83
CA LEU A 37 -9.15 -7.74 -9.17
C LEU A 37 -8.37 -9.01 -9.57
N LYS A 38 -8.62 -10.18 -8.97
CA LYS A 38 -7.94 -11.43 -9.37
C LYS A 38 -8.30 -11.85 -10.79
N LEU A 39 -9.57 -11.70 -11.18
CA LEU A 39 -10.04 -12.00 -12.54
C LEU A 39 -9.35 -11.11 -13.59
N ILE A 40 -8.92 -9.91 -13.21
CA ILE A 40 -8.13 -9.00 -14.06
C ILE A 40 -6.63 -9.34 -13.99
N SER A 41 -6.13 -9.68 -12.79
CA SER A 41 -4.71 -9.94 -12.55
C SER A 41 -4.21 -11.18 -13.28
N ILE A 42 -5.00 -12.25 -13.33
CA ILE A 42 -4.57 -13.54 -13.93
C ILE A 42 -4.32 -13.40 -15.44
N PRO A 43 -5.24 -12.88 -16.27
CA PRO A 43 -4.97 -12.64 -17.69
C PRO A 43 -3.77 -11.72 -17.92
N ILE A 44 -3.62 -10.66 -17.11
CA ILE A 44 -2.48 -9.75 -17.18
C ILE A 44 -1.18 -10.50 -16.90
N ALA A 45 -1.12 -11.32 -15.85
CA ALA A 45 0.05 -12.13 -15.52
C ALA A 45 0.40 -13.09 -16.66
N VAL A 46 -0.60 -13.74 -17.28
CA VAL A 46 -0.38 -14.65 -18.42
C VAL A 46 0.20 -13.90 -19.63
N ILE A 47 -0.35 -12.75 -19.99
CA ILE A 47 0.15 -11.96 -21.13
C ILE A 47 1.57 -11.43 -20.84
N LEU A 48 1.81 -10.91 -19.64
CA LEU A 48 3.13 -10.44 -19.23
C LEU A 48 4.14 -11.60 -19.21
N GLY A 49 3.75 -12.79 -18.72
CA GLY A 49 4.57 -13.99 -18.73
C GLY A 49 4.92 -14.44 -20.15
N ALA A 50 3.92 -14.51 -21.05
CA ALA A 50 4.14 -14.88 -22.44
C ALA A 50 5.09 -13.91 -23.14
N ARG A 51 4.94 -12.60 -22.91
CA ARG A 51 5.84 -11.58 -23.50
C ARG A 51 7.28 -11.69 -22.97
N LEU A 52 7.44 -12.04 -21.70
CA LEU A 52 8.75 -12.29 -21.09
C LEU A 52 9.43 -13.52 -21.72
N LEU A 53 8.69 -14.63 -21.88
CA LEU A 53 9.20 -15.85 -22.50
C LEU A 53 9.54 -15.71 -23.99
N LEU A 54 8.80 -14.85 -24.70
CA LEU A 54 9.06 -14.53 -26.11
C LEU A 54 10.22 -13.54 -26.32
N GLY A 55 10.95 -13.16 -25.27
CA GLY A 55 12.08 -12.23 -25.35
C GLY A 55 11.68 -10.81 -25.75
N ARG A 56 10.40 -10.42 -25.57
CA ARG A 56 9.87 -9.12 -26.00
C ARG A 56 10.05 -8.01 -24.96
N CYS A 57 10.78 -8.26 -23.89
CA CYS A 57 11.10 -7.26 -22.88
C CYS A 57 12.50 -7.46 -22.29
N HIS A 58 13.14 -6.35 -21.97
CA HIS A 58 14.34 -6.33 -21.14
C HIS A 58 13.94 -6.48 -19.68
N PHE A 59 14.65 -7.35 -18.95
CA PHE A 59 14.33 -7.65 -17.57
C PHE A 59 15.55 -7.60 -16.64
N THR A 60 15.29 -7.31 -15.37
CA THR A 60 16.26 -7.25 -14.29
C THR A 60 15.64 -7.76 -12.99
N LEU A 61 16.30 -8.70 -12.35
CA LEU A 61 15.97 -9.13 -11.00
C LEU A 61 16.75 -8.30 -9.98
N ASN A 62 16.18 -8.20 -8.78
CA ASN A 62 16.78 -7.46 -7.68
C ASN A 62 16.45 -8.15 -6.36
N TYR A 63 17.08 -7.69 -5.29
CA TYR A 63 16.96 -8.35 -3.99
C TYR A 63 15.58 -8.23 -3.34
N ILE A 64 14.69 -7.31 -3.76
CA ILE A 64 13.28 -7.32 -3.30
C ILE A 64 12.57 -8.57 -3.84
N HIS A 65 12.78 -8.91 -5.12
CA HIS A 65 12.24 -10.13 -5.70
C HIS A 65 12.73 -11.37 -4.93
N PHE A 66 14.02 -11.41 -4.62
CA PHE A 66 14.63 -12.52 -3.88
C PHE A 66 14.09 -12.63 -2.45
N THR A 67 14.17 -11.56 -1.65
CA THR A 67 13.76 -11.59 -0.24
C THR A 67 12.27 -11.86 -0.08
N TYR A 68 11.43 -11.31 -0.96
CA TYR A 68 9.99 -11.58 -0.94
C TYR A 68 9.69 -13.02 -1.36
N THR A 69 10.42 -13.57 -2.35
CA THR A 69 10.30 -14.99 -2.71
C THR A 69 10.64 -15.90 -1.53
N VAL A 70 11.74 -15.64 -0.83
CA VAL A 70 12.13 -16.43 0.37
C VAL A 70 11.08 -16.33 1.46
N TYR A 71 10.53 -15.14 1.71
CA TYR A 71 9.44 -14.94 2.68
C TYR A 71 8.20 -15.77 2.31
N ILE A 72 7.74 -15.71 1.05
CA ILE A 72 6.59 -16.50 0.60
C ILE A 72 6.84 -18.01 0.66
N LEU A 73 8.05 -18.48 0.31
CA LEU A 73 8.40 -19.89 0.44
C LEU A 73 8.34 -20.37 1.89
N TYR A 74 8.79 -19.55 2.84
CA TYR A 74 8.64 -19.83 4.26
C TYR A 74 7.17 -19.89 4.68
N THR A 75 6.35 -18.92 4.26
CA THR A 75 4.90 -18.93 4.54
C THR A 75 4.21 -20.17 3.96
N VAL A 76 4.61 -20.62 2.76
CA VAL A 76 4.11 -21.87 2.15
C VAL A 76 4.53 -23.08 2.98
N ALA A 77 5.77 -23.12 3.48
CA ALA A 77 6.25 -24.23 4.32
C ALA A 77 5.46 -24.34 5.63
N LEU A 78 4.95 -23.24 6.18
CA LEU A 78 4.10 -23.26 7.37
C LEU A 78 2.78 -24.01 7.18
N LEU A 79 2.31 -24.19 5.94
CA LEU A 79 1.14 -25.04 5.65
C LEU A 79 1.38 -26.52 5.97
N LEU A 80 2.64 -26.96 6.11
CA LEU A 80 2.97 -28.31 6.58
C LEU A 80 2.68 -28.47 8.08
N MET A 81 2.71 -27.38 8.85
CA MET A 81 2.50 -27.39 10.30
C MET A 81 1.07 -27.04 10.68
N TYR A 82 0.47 -26.07 9.98
CA TYR A 82 -0.90 -25.62 10.23
C TYR A 82 -1.63 -25.37 8.92
N ARG A 83 -2.69 -26.14 8.70
CA ARG A 83 -3.47 -26.12 7.46
C ARG A 83 -4.95 -26.03 7.77
N ASN A 84 -5.54 -24.88 7.49
CA ASN A 84 -6.98 -24.70 7.38
C ASN A 84 -7.33 -24.03 6.04
N GLU A 85 -8.62 -23.89 5.73
CA GLU A 85 -9.08 -23.30 4.47
C GLU A 85 -8.63 -21.85 4.27
N SER A 86 -8.69 -21.03 5.33
CA SER A 86 -8.28 -19.63 5.31
C SER A 86 -6.78 -19.47 5.07
N SER A 87 -5.93 -20.23 5.76
CA SER A 87 -4.47 -20.24 5.60
C SER A 87 -4.07 -20.64 4.18
N VAL A 88 -4.72 -21.67 3.61
CA VAL A 88 -4.47 -22.08 2.22
C VAL A 88 -4.87 -20.97 1.25
N THR A 89 -6.01 -20.32 1.47
CA THR A 89 -6.50 -19.22 0.61
C THR A 89 -5.58 -18.00 0.69
N ILE A 90 -5.18 -17.58 1.88
CA ILE A 90 -4.24 -16.47 2.10
C ILE A 90 -2.88 -16.77 1.46
N THR A 91 -2.36 -17.98 1.62
CA THR A 91 -1.07 -18.37 1.01
C THR A 91 -1.13 -18.36 -0.52
N LYS A 92 -2.23 -18.86 -1.11
CA LYS A 92 -2.45 -18.77 -2.57
C LYS A 92 -2.48 -17.31 -3.04
N ASP A 93 -3.12 -16.43 -2.28
CA ASP A 93 -3.21 -15.01 -2.60
C ASP A 93 -1.89 -14.27 -2.45
N MET A 94 -1.07 -14.66 -1.48
CA MET A 94 0.30 -14.18 -1.32
C MET A 94 1.20 -14.67 -2.47
N ALA A 95 1.06 -15.93 -2.90
CA ALA A 95 1.79 -16.47 -4.04
C ALA A 95 1.39 -15.79 -5.37
N LEU A 96 0.09 -15.55 -5.59
CA LEU A 96 -0.37 -14.73 -6.72
C LEU A 96 0.17 -13.30 -6.63
N GLY A 97 0.25 -12.74 -5.42
CA GLY A 97 0.86 -11.43 -5.18
C GLY A 97 2.33 -11.38 -5.57
N LEU A 98 3.11 -12.40 -5.20
CA LEU A 98 4.51 -12.57 -5.63
C LEU A 98 4.63 -12.68 -7.15
N LEU A 99 3.77 -13.49 -7.78
CA LEU A 99 3.75 -13.63 -9.23
C LEU A 99 3.51 -12.28 -9.90
N MET A 100 2.49 -11.54 -9.46
CA MET A 100 2.19 -10.20 -9.97
C MET A 100 3.36 -9.24 -9.73
N LEU A 101 4.00 -9.31 -8.56
CA LEU A 101 5.17 -8.49 -8.27
C LEU A 101 6.28 -8.76 -9.27
N ILE A 102 6.69 -10.01 -9.45
CA ILE A 102 7.76 -10.37 -10.40
C ILE A 102 7.36 -9.96 -11.82
N MET A 103 6.15 -10.31 -12.27
CA MET A 103 5.70 -9.98 -13.63
C MET A 103 5.70 -8.47 -13.86
N ILE A 104 5.30 -7.66 -12.90
CA ILE A 104 5.25 -6.21 -13.09
C ILE A 104 6.64 -5.57 -12.95
N SER A 105 7.43 -5.92 -11.94
CA SER A 105 8.63 -5.16 -11.57
C SER A 105 9.95 -5.70 -12.14
N VAL A 106 9.96 -6.89 -12.76
CA VAL A 106 11.18 -7.40 -13.41
C VAL A 106 11.54 -6.59 -14.65
N ARG A 107 10.61 -5.84 -15.22
CA ARG A 107 10.79 -5.06 -16.46
C ARG A 107 11.54 -3.76 -16.23
N ILE A 108 12.15 -3.25 -17.30
CA ILE A 108 12.73 -1.90 -17.35
C ILE A 108 11.76 -0.98 -18.09
N TYR A 109 11.32 0.08 -17.43
CA TYR A 109 10.38 1.05 -17.99
C TYR A 109 11.05 2.39 -18.26
N ASN A 110 10.56 3.14 -19.23
CA ASN A 110 11.02 4.50 -19.48
C ASN A 110 10.30 5.53 -18.59
N GLU A 111 10.76 6.78 -18.61
CA GLU A 111 10.22 7.85 -17.76
C GLU A 111 8.79 8.26 -18.17
N ARG A 112 8.40 8.08 -19.43
CA ARG A 112 7.01 8.31 -19.86
C ARG A 112 6.07 7.26 -19.28
N GLU A 113 6.48 6.00 -19.29
CA GLU A 113 5.75 4.88 -18.70
C GLU A 113 5.61 5.04 -17.18
N ARG A 114 6.67 5.50 -16.51
CA ARG A 114 6.61 5.89 -15.09
C ARG A 114 5.50 6.91 -14.81
N GLU A 115 5.42 7.96 -15.61
CA GLU A 115 4.38 9.00 -15.45
C GLU A 115 2.97 8.46 -15.76
N TRP A 116 2.84 7.46 -16.63
CA TRP A 116 1.57 6.74 -16.86
C TRP A 116 1.15 5.92 -15.64
N MET A 117 2.07 5.16 -15.05
CA MET A 117 1.81 4.40 -13.82
C MET A 117 1.44 5.32 -12.65
N GLU A 118 2.12 6.45 -12.51
CA GLU A 118 1.74 7.47 -11.52
C GLU A 118 0.36 8.07 -11.82
N THR A 119 -0.03 8.20 -13.09
CA THR A 119 -1.39 8.64 -13.46
C THR A 119 -2.43 7.58 -13.10
N ALA A 120 -2.12 6.29 -13.26
CA ALA A 120 -3.02 5.21 -12.81
C ALA A 120 -3.33 5.33 -11.31
N TRP A 121 -2.34 5.66 -10.47
CA TRP A 121 -2.56 5.92 -9.05
C TRP A 121 -3.44 7.16 -8.77
N ILE A 122 -3.35 8.20 -9.59
CA ILE A 122 -4.28 9.34 -9.51
C ILE A 122 -5.71 8.89 -9.81
N ILE A 123 -5.91 8.04 -10.83
CA ILE A 123 -7.22 7.49 -11.17
C ILE A 123 -7.77 6.65 -10.00
N VAL A 124 -6.94 5.82 -9.36
CA VAL A 124 -7.32 5.09 -8.13
C VAL A 124 -7.81 6.06 -7.06
N GLY A 125 -7.06 7.13 -6.80
CA GLY A 125 -7.46 8.15 -5.84
C GLY A 125 -8.81 8.81 -6.18
N VAL A 126 -9.06 9.12 -7.45
CA VAL A 126 -10.34 9.67 -7.91
C VAL A 126 -11.49 8.68 -7.71
N VAL A 127 -11.30 7.41 -8.07
CA VAL A 127 -12.31 6.36 -7.88
C VAL A 127 -12.64 6.19 -6.39
N CYS A 128 -11.62 6.18 -5.52
CA CYS A 128 -11.81 6.11 -4.08
C CYS A 128 -12.50 7.38 -3.53
N VAL A 129 -12.15 8.58 -3.99
CA VAL A 129 -12.89 9.79 -3.61
C VAL A 129 -14.36 9.69 -4.01
N ILE A 130 -14.67 9.24 -5.23
CA ILE A 130 -16.05 9.06 -5.67
C ILE A 130 -16.78 8.07 -4.75
N ALA A 131 -16.19 6.90 -4.49
CA ALA A 131 -16.77 5.90 -3.59
C ALA A 131 -17.01 6.45 -2.18
N ALA A 132 -16.08 7.24 -1.66
CA ALA A 132 -16.19 7.87 -0.35
C ALA A 132 -17.28 8.95 -0.31
N LEU A 133 -17.42 9.76 -1.36
CA LEU A 133 -18.45 10.80 -1.45
C LEU A 133 -19.85 10.20 -1.63
N THR A 134 -19.99 9.10 -2.37
CA THR A 134 -21.27 8.41 -2.58
C THR A 134 -21.73 7.56 -1.40
N SER A 135 -20.84 7.26 -0.45
CA SER A 135 -21.19 6.54 0.77
C SER A 135 -22.10 7.39 1.67
N THR A 136 -23.26 6.86 2.04
CA THR A 136 -24.23 7.51 2.94
C THR A 136 -24.48 6.72 4.22
N GLU A 137 -23.99 5.48 4.30
CA GLU A 137 -24.16 4.58 5.46
C GLU A 137 -23.13 4.86 6.55
N SER A 138 -23.53 4.71 7.82
CA SER A 138 -22.63 4.71 8.98
C SER A 138 -22.55 3.33 9.63
N LEU A 139 -21.38 2.98 10.17
CA LEU A 139 -21.08 1.64 10.73
C LEU A 139 -21.99 1.30 11.91
N SER A 140 -22.37 2.30 12.70
CA SER A 140 -23.35 2.17 13.79
C SER A 140 -24.10 3.50 13.96
N LYS A 141 -25.23 3.46 14.69
CA LYS A 141 -25.92 4.66 15.18
C LYS A 141 -25.09 5.42 16.22
N THR A 142 -24.16 4.74 16.89
CA THR A 142 -23.24 5.30 17.91
C THR A 142 -21.83 5.58 17.36
N GLU A 143 -21.41 4.91 16.28
CA GLU A 143 -20.15 5.21 15.60
C GLU A 143 -20.42 5.82 14.22
N SER A 144 -20.24 7.14 14.11
CA SER A 144 -20.37 7.95 12.89
C SER A 144 -19.25 7.74 11.86
N ARG A 145 -18.77 6.50 11.72
CA ARG A 145 -17.84 6.11 10.65
C ARG A 145 -18.61 5.81 9.39
N ALA A 146 -18.18 6.33 8.25
CA ALA A 146 -18.78 5.92 7.00
C ALA A 146 -18.42 4.48 6.62
N VAL A 147 -19.42 3.74 6.14
CA VAL A 147 -19.25 2.44 5.49
C VAL A 147 -18.98 2.70 4.01
N ILE A 148 -17.77 2.38 3.56
CA ILE A 148 -17.41 2.58 2.16
C ILE A 148 -17.71 1.31 1.37
N ARG A 149 -18.54 1.45 0.32
CA ARG A 149 -18.89 0.35 -0.58
C ARG A 149 -18.38 0.60 -1.99
N ILE A 150 -17.89 -0.46 -2.63
CA ILE A 150 -17.55 -0.48 -4.06
C ILE A 150 -18.38 -1.59 -4.69
N PHE A 151 -19.27 -1.24 -5.62
CA PHE A 151 -20.25 -2.17 -6.21
C PHE A 151 -21.03 -3.00 -5.17
N GLY A 152 -21.39 -2.37 -4.04
CA GLY A 152 -22.14 -3.00 -2.95
C GLY A 152 -21.29 -3.74 -1.90
N PHE A 153 -20.01 -3.99 -2.18
CA PHE A 153 -19.09 -4.67 -1.26
C PHE A 153 -18.41 -3.68 -0.32
N GLU A 154 -18.41 -3.98 0.97
CA GLU A 154 -17.82 -3.15 2.02
C GLU A 154 -16.29 -3.32 2.08
N GLU A 155 -15.58 -2.20 2.21
CA GLU A 155 -14.14 -2.17 2.46
C GLU A 155 -13.85 -1.78 3.91
N ASP A 156 -12.81 -2.39 4.50
CA ASP A 156 -12.35 -1.99 5.83
C ASP A 156 -11.88 -0.53 5.80
N GLN A 157 -12.34 0.27 6.76
CA GLN A 157 -12.08 1.70 6.76
C GLN A 157 -10.59 2.04 6.91
N ASN A 158 -9.79 1.18 7.56
CA ASN A 158 -8.35 1.38 7.64
C ASN A 158 -7.71 1.03 6.30
N HIS A 159 -8.08 -0.11 5.73
CA HIS A 159 -7.60 -0.54 4.41
C HIS A 159 -7.86 0.52 3.34
N PHE A 160 -9.04 1.13 3.38
CA PHE A 160 -9.45 2.16 2.43
C PHE A 160 -8.52 3.39 2.39
N CYS A 161 -7.99 3.83 3.53
CA CYS A 161 -7.10 4.99 3.57
C CYS A 161 -5.80 4.80 2.77
N ALA A 162 -5.31 3.56 2.63
CA ALA A 162 -4.04 3.32 1.95
C ALA A 162 -4.11 3.54 0.43
N TYR A 163 -5.30 3.47 -0.19
CA TYR A 163 -5.47 3.77 -1.62
C TYR A 163 -5.08 5.24 -1.94
N PHE A 164 -5.18 6.14 -0.97
CA PHE A 164 -4.85 7.56 -1.15
C PHE A 164 -3.35 7.87 -1.06
N ILE A 165 -2.52 6.99 -0.48
CA ILE A 165 -1.10 7.27 -0.22
C ILE A 165 -0.37 7.70 -1.50
N MET A 166 -0.39 6.85 -2.53
CA MET A 166 0.28 7.15 -3.80
C MET A 166 -0.41 8.31 -4.54
N ALA A 167 -1.74 8.34 -4.57
CA ALA A 167 -2.49 9.41 -5.25
C ALA A 167 -2.14 10.80 -4.70
N MET A 168 -2.07 10.94 -3.37
CA MET A 168 -1.73 12.21 -2.73
C MET A 168 -0.27 12.58 -2.94
N LEU A 169 0.66 11.64 -2.79
CA LEU A 169 2.08 11.92 -3.01
C LEU A 169 2.38 12.29 -4.48
N VAL A 170 1.78 11.61 -5.45
CA VAL A 170 1.87 11.97 -6.88
C VAL A 170 1.23 13.33 -7.14
N SER A 171 0.10 13.64 -6.51
CA SER A 171 -0.55 14.95 -6.60
C SER A 171 0.38 16.06 -6.11
N ILE A 172 1.02 15.88 -4.96
CA ILE A 172 2.01 16.82 -4.43
C ILE A 172 3.18 16.98 -5.40
N LYS A 173 3.75 15.88 -5.92
CA LYS A 173 4.81 15.91 -6.95
C LYS A 173 4.39 16.78 -8.14
N ARG A 174 3.17 16.59 -8.68
CA ARG A 174 2.68 17.31 -9.86
C ARG A 174 2.35 18.78 -9.59
N ILE A 175 1.91 19.13 -8.38
CA ILE A 175 1.73 20.52 -7.94
C ILE A 175 3.07 21.25 -7.89
N LEU A 176 4.09 20.63 -7.27
CA LEU A 176 5.44 21.20 -7.18
C LEU A 176 6.09 21.40 -8.56
N GLN A 177 5.79 20.50 -9.50
CA GLN A 177 6.21 20.61 -10.89
C GLN A 177 5.39 21.62 -11.72
N ARG A 178 4.39 22.30 -11.12
CA ARG A 178 3.52 23.28 -11.80
C ARG A 178 2.87 22.73 -13.08
N ARG A 179 2.45 21.47 -13.07
CA ARG A 179 1.76 20.85 -14.22
C ARG A 179 0.46 21.62 -14.52
N LYS A 180 0.03 21.62 -15.79
CA LYS A 180 -1.14 22.38 -16.30
C LYS A 180 -2.40 22.24 -15.43
N PHE A 181 -2.64 21.04 -14.89
CA PHE A 181 -3.83 20.72 -14.10
C PHE A 181 -3.61 20.75 -12.58
N TYR A 182 -2.64 21.54 -12.09
CA TYR A 182 -2.34 21.59 -10.65
C TYR A 182 -3.54 21.90 -9.72
N PRO A 183 -4.57 22.69 -10.11
CA PRO A 183 -5.73 22.89 -9.24
C PRO A 183 -6.52 21.60 -8.98
N LEU A 184 -6.58 20.69 -9.96
CA LEU A 184 -7.26 19.40 -9.80
C LEU A 184 -6.51 18.48 -8.82
N TYR A 185 -5.18 18.56 -8.77
CA TYR A 185 -4.39 17.82 -7.78
C TYR A 185 -4.58 18.37 -6.36
N ILE A 186 -4.76 19.69 -6.21
CA ILE A 186 -5.10 20.31 -4.92
C ILE A 186 -6.49 19.82 -4.48
N LEU A 187 -7.47 19.88 -5.38
CA LEU A 187 -8.82 19.39 -5.11
C LEU A 187 -8.82 17.91 -4.71
N LEU A 188 -8.06 17.06 -5.42
CA LEU A 188 -7.94 15.64 -5.09
C LEU A 188 -7.34 15.42 -3.69
N ILE A 189 -6.32 16.19 -3.29
CA ILE A 189 -5.75 16.12 -1.93
C ILE A 189 -6.79 16.49 -0.87
N ILE A 190 -7.53 17.59 -1.08
CA ILE A 190 -8.58 18.05 -0.15
C ILE A 190 -9.67 16.97 0.00
N LEU A 191 -10.16 16.44 -1.12
CA LEU A 191 -11.19 15.39 -1.12
C LEU A 191 -10.67 14.06 -0.55
N SER A 192 -9.38 13.74 -0.73
CA SER A 192 -8.76 12.56 -0.12
C SER A 192 -8.69 12.69 1.40
N PHE A 193 -8.28 13.85 1.92
CA PHE A 193 -8.31 14.11 3.37
C PHE A 193 -9.74 14.04 3.91
N TYR A 194 -10.70 14.67 3.25
CA TYR A 194 -12.12 14.56 3.62
C TYR A 194 -12.57 13.09 3.69
N SER A 195 -12.21 12.29 2.68
CA SER A 195 -12.51 10.86 2.63
C SER A 195 -11.88 10.10 3.80
N ILE A 196 -10.61 10.37 4.12
CA ILE A 196 -9.91 9.77 5.26
C ILE A 196 -10.60 10.15 6.58
N PHE A 197 -10.95 11.42 6.80
CA PHE A 197 -11.68 11.85 7.99
C PHE A 197 -13.02 11.13 8.12
N LYS A 198 -13.75 11.00 7.01
CA LYS A 198 -15.04 10.32 6.91
C LYS A 198 -14.97 8.83 7.30
N THR A 199 -13.84 8.16 7.07
CA THR A 199 -13.63 6.76 7.50
C THR A 199 -13.42 6.58 9.01
N GLY A 200 -13.06 7.66 9.71
CA GLY A 200 -12.68 7.60 11.13
C GLY A 200 -11.39 6.84 11.42
N SER A 201 -10.51 6.64 10.42
CA SER A 201 -9.24 5.92 10.54
C SER A 201 -8.08 6.84 10.97
N ARG A 202 -7.84 6.93 12.28
CA ARG A 202 -6.72 7.68 12.88
C ARG A 202 -5.36 7.20 12.35
N GLY A 203 -5.18 5.87 12.27
CA GLY A 203 -3.97 5.26 11.72
C GLY A 203 -3.73 5.63 10.25
N GLY A 204 -4.80 5.72 9.45
CA GLY A 204 -4.71 6.11 8.04
C GLY A 204 -4.29 7.56 7.87
N LEU A 205 -4.84 8.46 8.69
CA LEU A 205 -4.42 9.87 8.73
C LEU A 205 -2.95 10.00 9.11
N ILE A 206 -2.51 9.36 10.20
CA ILE A 206 -1.11 9.37 10.65
C ILE A 206 -0.19 8.81 9.57
N GLY A 207 -0.56 7.69 8.95
CA GLY A 207 0.21 7.07 7.88
C GLY A 207 0.43 8.01 6.69
N VAL A 208 -0.65 8.61 6.18
CA VAL A 208 -0.58 9.56 5.05
C VAL A 208 0.25 10.80 5.42
N LEU A 209 0.03 11.38 6.60
CA LEU A 209 0.79 12.54 7.07
C LEU A 209 2.28 12.23 7.23
N ALA A 210 2.64 11.03 7.73
CA ALA A 210 4.03 10.60 7.81
C ALA A 210 4.70 10.52 6.43
N GLY A 211 4.00 9.97 5.43
CA GLY A 211 4.48 9.93 4.04
C GLY A 211 4.70 11.32 3.45
N ILE A 212 3.74 12.23 3.64
CA ILE A 212 3.82 13.62 3.17
C ILE A 212 4.98 14.34 3.87
N PHE A 213 5.12 14.19 5.19
CA PHE A 213 6.19 14.79 5.96
C PHE A 213 7.56 14.33 5.47
N VAL A 214 7.75 13.02 5.30
CA VAL A 214 9.02 12.48 4.78
C VAL A 214 9.27 12.93 3.33
N TYR A 215 8.24 13.06 2.51
CA TYR A 215 8.37 13.62 1.15
C TYR A 215 8.80 15.10 1.17
N ILE A 216 8.31 15.90 2.11
CA ILE A 216 8.76 17.28 2.31
C ILE A 216 10.24 17.32 2.71
N LEU A 217 10.70 16.38 3.54
CA LEU A 217 12.10 16.30 3.98
C LEU A 217 13.06 15.79 2.90
N LEU A 218 12.69 14.72 2.20
CA LEU A 218 13.58 14.02 1.27
C LEU A 218 13.32 14.38 -0.20
N GLY A 219 12.06 14.59 -0.58
CA GLY A 219 11.64 14.81 -1.97
C GLY A 219 11.80 16.26 -2.43
N MET A 220 11.67 17.22 -1.51
CA MET A 220 11.79 18.64 -1.83
C MET A 220 13.23 19.13 -1.69
N LYS A 221 13.86 19.46 -2.82
CA LYS A 221 15.23 20.01 -2.86
C LYS A 221 15.32 21.49 -2.49
N ASN A 222 14.27 22.27 -2.73
CA ASN A 222 14.25 23.71 -2.43
C ASN A 222 13.85 23.96 -0.98
N ILE A 223 14.78 24.47 -0.18
CA ILE A 223 14.57 24.79 1.24
C ILE A 223 13.48 25.84 1.47
N LYS A 224 13.34 26.84 0.58
CA LYS A 224 12.28 27.85 0.69
C LYS A 224 10.91 27.24 0.51
N SER A 225 10.75 26.35 -0.48
CA SER A 225 9.51 25.61 -0.69
C SER A 225 9.21 24.67 0.47
N ARG A 226 10.24 24.03 1.05
CA ARG A 226 10.10 23.17 2.23
C ARG A 226 9.54 23.97 3.41
N ILE A 227 10.19 25.08 3.76
CA ILE A 227 9.75 25.97 4.84
C ILE A 227 8.33 26.48 4.58
N ALA A 228 8.03 26.94 3.36
CA ALA A 228 6.71 27.45 3.02
C ALA A 228 5.61 26.40 3.20
N ILE A 229 5.82 25.17 2.70
CA ILE A 229 4.84 24.08 2.86
C ILE A 229 4.72 23.65 4.31
N THR A 230 5.82 23.58 5.07
CA THR A 230 5.76 23.29 6.50
C THR A 230 4.96 24.36 7.25
N ILE A 231 5.19 25.65 6.99
CA ILE A 231 4.42 26.74 7.61
C ILE A 231 2.93 26.63 7.24
N VAL A 232 2.61 26.44 5.95
CA VAL A 232 1.22 26.24 5.52
C VAL A 232 0.59 25.03 6.20
N GLY A 233 1.31 23.91 6.30
CA GLY A 233 0.85 22.71 6.99
C GLY A 233 0.59 22.95 8.48
N VAL A 234 1.47 23.68 9.17
CA VAL A 234 1.28 24.07 10.58
C VAL A 234 0.07 25.00 10.73
N LEU A 235 -0.06 26.02 9.88
CA LEU A 235 -1.21 26.94 9.92
C LEU A 235 -2.54 26.21 9.68
N VAL A 236 -2.58 25.30 8.70
CA VAL A 236 -3.75 24.46 8.44
C VAL A 236 -4.01 23.55 9.64
N GLY A 237 -2.98 22.92 10.23
CA GLY A 237 -3.13 22.10 11.42
C GLY A 237 -3.70 22.87 12.61
N VAL A 238 -3.18 24.08 12.87
CA VAL A 238 -3.69 24.98 13.90
C VAL A 238 -5.14 25.36 13.62
N ALA A 239 -5.48 25.78 12.39
CA ALA A 239 -6.85 26.11 12.02
C ALA A 239 -7.81 24.90 12.15
N VAL A 240 -7.35 23.69 11.84
CA VAL A 240 -8.13 22.48 12.06
C VAL A 240 -8.40 22.28 13.55
N ILE A 241 -7.40 22.43 14.42
CA ILE A 241 -7.54 22.23 15.87
C ILE A 241 -8.39 23.33 16.52
N THR A 242 -8.22 24.59 16.12
CA THR A 242 -8.84 25.74 16.80
C THR A 242 -10.18 26.17 16.21
N VAL A 243 -10.40 25.93 14.92
CA VAL A 243 -11.63 26.36 14.22
C VAL A 243 -12.47 25.15 13.82
N VAL A 244 -11.90 24.14 13.16
CA VAL A 244 -12.71 23.03 12.62
C VAL A 244 -13.15 22.09 13.75
N PHE A 245 -12.21 21.63 14.57
CA PHE A 245 -12.43 20.60 15.59
C PHE A 245 -13.49 20.97 16.64
N PRO A 246 -13.56 22.21 17.16
CA PRO A 246 -14.59 22.62 18.11
C PRO A 246 -15.99 22.71 17.48
N ASN A 247 -16.08 22.82 16.15
CA ASN A 247 -17.33 22.87 15.41
C ASN A 247 -17.77 21.49 14.89
N LEU A 248 -16.97 20.43 15.12
CA LEU A 248 -17.38 19.06 14.78
C LEU A 248 -18.46 18.57 15.75
N PRO A 249 -19.38 17.70 15.28
CA PRO A 249 -20.27 16.93 16.13
C PRO A 249 -19.52 16.23 17.28
N GLU A 250 -20.15 16.14 18.45
CA GLU A 250 -19.53 15.66 19.68
C GLU A 250 -19.00 14.22 19.54
N ASP A 251 -19.78 13.35 18.94
CA ASP A 251 -19.43 11.96 18.61
C ASP A 251 -18.18 11.85 17.73
N VAL A 252 -18.05 12.75 16.74
CA VAL A 252 -16.85 12.82 15.90
C VAL A 252 -15.66 13.33 16.70
N ARG A 253 -15.87 14.35 17.55
CA ARG A 253 -14.81 14.95 18.37
C ARG A 253 -14.26 13.94 19.38
N GLU A 254 -15.13 13.25 20.11
CA GLU A 254 -14.77 12.22 21.08
C GLU A 254 -13.92 11.14 20.40
N ARG A 255 -14.28 10.69 19.20
CA ARG A 255 -13.51 9.67 18.47
C ARG A 255 -12.04 10.06 18.22
N TYR A 256 -11.74 11.34 18.09
CA TYR A 256 -10.38 11.83 17.85
C TYR A 256 -9.70 12.38 19.12
N SER A 257 -10.37 12.36 20.28
CA SER A 257 -9.75 12.74 21.56
C SER A 257 -8.71 11.72 22.03
N VAL A 258 -7.75 12.17 22.84
CA VAL A 258 -6.71 11.29 23.40
C VAL A 258 -7.33 10.39 24.47
N GLU A 259 -8.25 10.94 25.25
CA GLU A 259 -8.97 10.29 26.33
C GLU A 259 -9.73 9.07 25.79
N SER A 260 -10.47 9.20 24.68
CA SER A 260 -11.21 8.08 24.09
C SER A 260 -10.29 6.98 23.55
N VAL A 261 -9.10 7.32 23.04
CA VAL A 261 -8.10 6.33 22.61
C VAL A 261 -7.65 5.49 23.80
N MET A 262 -7.37 6.16 24.92
CA MET A 262 -6.89 5.51 26.15
C MET A 262 -7.99 4.65 26.77
N GLU A 263 -9.19 5.19 26.92
CA GLU A 263 -10.35 4.49 27.49
C GLU A 263 -10.78 3.29 26.63
N SER A 264 -10.77 3.43 25.30
CA SER A 264 -11.12 2.34 24.39
C SER A 264 -10.00 1.32 24.16
N GLY A 265 -8.81 1.50 24.76
CA GLY A 265 -7.65 0.63 24.50
C GLY A 265 -7.25 0.56 23.01
N GLY A 266 -7.38 1.69 22.30
CA GLY A 266 -7.18 1.73 20.85
C GLY A 266 -8.25 0.98 20.05
N THR A 267 -9.52 1.01 20.50
CA THR A 267 -10.64 0.21 19.95
C THR A 267 -10.46 -1.29 20.22
N GLY A 268 -10.11 -1.66 21.45
CA GLY A 268 -9.87 -3.04 21.89
C GLY A 268 -8.57 -3.67 21.38
N ARG A 269 -7.75 -2.92 20.64
CA ARG A 269 -6.51 -3.44 20.04
C ARG A 269 -5.45 -3.79 21.07
N PHE A 270 -5.33 -3.02 22.16
CA PHE A 270 -4.31 -3.28 23.18
C PHE A 270 -4.51 -4.64 23.86
N GLU A 271 -5.76 -5.05 24.08
CA GLU A 271 -6.08 -6.38 24.62
C GLU A 271 -5.74 -7.49 23.63
N ILE A 272 -6.09 -7.31 22.35
CA ILE A 272 -5.74 -8.26 21.27
C ILE A 272 -4.23 -8.42 21.17
N TRP A 273 -3.47 -7.32 21.22
CA TRP A 273 -2.02 -7.32 21.13
C TRP A 273 -1.39 -8.04 22.33
N GLY A 274 -1.83 -7.70 23.55
CA GLY A 274 -1.36 -8.36 24.77
C GLY A 274 -1.68 -9.86 24.76
N TYR A 275 -2.87 -10.23 24.29
CA TYR A 275 -3.27 -11.64 24.17
C TYR A 275 -2.38 -12.40 23.19
N LEU A 276 -2.19 -11.91 21.97
CA LEU A 276 -1.37 -12.58 20.95
C LEU A 276 0.10 -12.71 21.38
N LEU A 277 0.67 -11.67 21.98
CA LEU A 277 2.05 -11.71 22.49
C LEU A 277 2.19 -12.77 23.58
N ASN A 278 1.28 -12.80 24.56
CA ASN A 278 1.28 -13.80 25.64
C ASN A 278 1.04 -15.21 25.11
N TYR A 279 0.10 -15.39 24.17
CA TYR A 279 -0.18 -16.67 23.54
C TYR A 279 1.04 -17.23 22.83
N THR A 280 1.72 -16.38 22.06
CA THR A 280 2.93 -16.72 21.30
C THR A 280 4.08 -17.06 22.25
N ALA A 281 4.31 -16.26 23.29
CA ALA A 281 5.39 -16.44 24.26
C ALA A 281 5.27 -17.70 25.14
N ARG A 282 4.08 -18.28 25.29
CA ARG A 282 3.84 -19.49 26.09
C ARG A 282 4.47 -20.78 25.51
N SER A 283 4.96 -20.77 24.27
CA SER A 283 5.61 -21.93 23.66
C SER A 283 6.81 -21.49 22.84
N SER A 284 7.97 -22.09 23.11
CA SER A 284 9.20 -21.83 22.35
C SER A 284 9.02 -22.15 20.85
N GLY A 285 8.25 -23.19 20.51
CA GLY A 285 7.93 -23.50 19.11
C GLY A 285 7.13 -22.37 18.45
N ARG A 286 6.06 -21.90 19.11
CA ARG A 286 5.26 -20.76 18.61
C ARG A 286 6.09 -19.49 18.49
N MET A 287 7.01 -19.23 19.42
CA MET A 287 7.91 -18.08 19.31
C MET A 287 8.82 -18.19 18.08
N ILE A 288 9.32 -19.38 17.75
CA ILE A 288 10.28 -19.59 16.65
C ILE A 288 9.57 -19.54 15.30
N HIS A 289 8.57 -20.39 15.09
CA HIS A 289 7.94 -20.62 13.79
C HIS A 289 6.48 -20.13 13.68
N GLY A 290 5.93 -19.58 14.77
CA GLY A 290 4.54 -19.11 14.79
C GLY A 290 3.52 -20.23 14.91
N SER A 291 2.25 -19.85 14.84
CA SER A 291 1.12 -20.78 14.96
C SER A 291 0.54 -21.21 13.61
N GLY A 292 1.09 -20.69 12.52
CA GLY A 292 0.61 -20.88 11.15
C GLY A 292 0.07 -19.59 10.55
N VAL A 293 0.24 -19.41 9.23
CA VAL A 293 -0.24 -18.23 8.50
C VAL A 293 -1.73 -18.00 8.73
N PHE A 294 -2.09 -16.79 9.15
CA PHE A 294 -3.46 -16.38 9.44
C PHE A 294 -4.16 -17.15 10.59
N SER A 295 -3.43 -17.92 11.40
CA SER A 295 -3.96 -18.64 12.56
C SER A 295 -4.47 -17.70 13.66
N SER A 296 -3.95 -16.46 13.73
CA SER A 296 -4.40 -15.41 14.65
C SER A 296 -5.91 -15.20 14.61
N ASN A 297 -6.56 -15.37 13.45
CA ASN A 297 -8.00 -15.22 13.31
C ASN A 297 -8.78 -16.24 14.14
N GLU A 298 -8.41 -17.52 14.03
CA GLU A 298 -9.03 -18.60 14.79
C GLU A 298 -8.67 -18.52 16.27
N ILE A 299 -7.40 -18.18 16.58
CA ILE A 299 -6.91 -18.01 17.95
C ILE A 299 -7.70 -16.93 18.69
N LEU A 300 -7.91 -15.76 18.08
CA LEU A 300 -8.67 -14.66 18.66
C LEU A 300 -10.15 -15.00 18.79
N SER A 301 -10.75 -15.62 17.77
CA SER A 301 -12.15 -16.04 17.81
C SER A 301 -12.42 -17.03 18.94
N LYS A 302 -11.57 -18.03 19.13
CA LYS A 302 -11.68 -19.00 20.25
C LYS A 302 -11.48 -18.35 21.62
N ALA A 303 -10.77 -17.24 21.68
CA ALA A 303 -10.57 -16.47 22.91
C ALA A 303 -11.73 -15.49 23.20
N GLY A 304 -12.75 -15.43 22.35
CA GLY A 304 -13.92 -14.58 22.52
C GLY A 304 -13.78 -13.17 21.96
N PHE A 305 -12.70 -12.86 21.23
CA PHE A 305 -12.58 -11.57 20.55
C PHE A 305 -13.48 -11.53 19.31
N LEU A 306 -14.26 -10.46 19.18
CA LEU A 306 -15.13 -10.21 18.02
C LEU A 306 -14.33 -9.83 16.77
N ASN A 307 -13.14 -9.26 16.95
CA ASN A 307 -12.24 -8.87 15.86
C ASN A 307 -11.18 -9.94 15.64
N GLY A 308 -11.24 -10.63 14.50
CA GLY A 308 -10.32 -11.70 14.15
C GLY A 308 -8.99 -11.26 13.53
N VAL A 309 -8.57 -10.00 13.70
CA VAL A 309 -7.31 -9.47 13.19
C VAL A 309 -6.66 -8.51 14.18
N ALA A 310 -5.33 -8.46 14.20
CA ALA A 310 -4.61 -7.63 15.16
C ALA A 310 -4.61 -6.14 14.77
N HIS A 311 -4.81 -5.83 13.48
CA HIS A 311 -4.51 -4.50 12.92
C HIS A 311 -3.12 -4.00 13.32
N ASN A 312 -2.16 -4.91 13.45
CA ASN A 312 -0.76 -4.61 13.70
C ASN A 312 0.05 -5.68 12.97
N ALA A 313 0.62 -5.31 11.83
CA ALA A 313 1.29 -6.25 10.94
C ALA A 313 2.42 -7.00 11.65
N TYR A 314 3.16 -6.34 12.55
CA TYR A 314 4.29 -6.94 13.26
C TYR A 314 3.85 -7.98 14.29
N ILE A 315 2.85 -7.66 15.10
CA ILE A 315 2.32 -8.59 16.11
C ILE A 315 1.66 -9.79 15.42
N GLN A 316 0.92 -9.54 14.34
CA GLN A 316 0.24 -10.60 13.62
C GLN A 316 1.24 -11.54 12.93
N VAL A 317 2.26 -11.01 12.25
CA VAL A 317 3.33 -11.83 11.66
C VAL A 317 4.10 -12.59 12.74
N LEU A 318 4.40 -11.97 13.88
CA LEU A 318 5.06 -12.67 15.00
C LEU A 318 4.21 -13.84 15.51
N SER A 319 2.89 -13.66 15.65
CA SER A 319 2.01 -14.70 16.18
C SER A 319 1.78 -15.85 15.19
N ASP A 320 1.63 -15.52 13.91
CA ASP A 320 1.34 -16.48 12.84
C ASP A 320 2.60 -17.18 12.33
N GLU A 321 3.72 -16.47 12.20
CA GLU A 321 4.92 -16.95 11.51
C GLU A 321 6.20 -16.96 12.38
N GLY A 322 6.10 -16.50 13.64
CA GLY A 322 7.18 -16.51 14.61
C GLY A 322 8.27 -15.49 14.32
N ILE A 323 9.36 -15.56 15.08
CA ILE A 323 10.51 -14.66 14.91
C ILE A 323 11.19 -14.86 13.55
N ILE A 324 11.13 -16.07 12.96
CA ILE A 324 11.67 -16.34 11.63
C ILE A 324 10.86 -15.56 10.58
N GLY A 325 9.53 -15.67 10.60
CA GLY A 325 8.66 -14.93 9.69
C GLY A 325 8.79 -13.42 9.87
N LEU A 326 8.83 -12.94 11.11
CA LEU A 326 9.03 -11.52 11.40
C LEU A 326 10.38 -11.01 10.85
N PHE A 327 11.45 -11.78 11.00
CA PHE A 327 12.77 -11.42 10.46
C PHE A 327 12.76 -11.35 8.93
N LEU A 328 12.14 -12.31 8.25
CA LEU A 328 11.99 -12.31 6.78
C LEU A 328 11.15 -11.12 6.31
N PHE A 329 10.03 -10.84 6.98
CA PHE A 329 9.18 -9.69 6.71
C PHE A 329 9.95 -8.36 6.87
N LEU A 330 10.71 -8.18 7.95
CA LEU A 330 11.57 -7.02 8.16
C LEU A 330 12.69 -6.92 7.12
N THR A 331 13.22 -8.05 6.64
CA THR A 331 14.21 -8.09 5.56
C THR A 331 13.61 -7.59 4.24
N VAL A 332 12.36 -7.93 3.93
CA VAL A 332 11.64 -7.39 2.76
C VAL A 332 11.43 -5.88 2.89
N ILE A 333 11.05 -5.40 4.09
CA ILE A 333 10.91 -3.96 4.37
C ILE A 333 12.23 -3.23 4.16
N ALA A 334 13.33 -3.74 4.75
CA ALA A 334 14.66 -3.17 4.59
C ALA A 334 15.09 -3.16 3.13
N ALA A 335 14.81 -4.25 2.39
CA ALA A 335 15.10 -4.33 0.97
C ALA A 335 14.40 -3.21 0.17
N CYS A 336 13.11 -2.97 0.43
CA CYS A 336 12.36 -1.90 -0.21
C CYS A 336 12.96 -0.52 0.08
N LEU A 337 13.28 -0.24 1.35
CA LEU A 337 13.85 1.05 1.75
C LEU A 337 15.23 1.28 1.13
N ILE A 338 16.15 0.32 1.26
CA ILE A 338 17.53 0.42 0.77
C ILE A 338 17.57 0.57 -0.76
N ARG A 339 16.67 -0.10 -1.49
CA ARG A 339 16.67 -0.03 -2.96
C ARG A 339 16.24 1.34 -3.46
N THR A 340 15.24 1.88 -2.78
CA THR A 340 14.45 2.98 -3.29
C THR A 340 15.01 4.31 -2.79
N VAL A 341 15.68 4.33 -1.63
CA VAL A 341 16.32 5.53 -1.09
C VAL A 341 17.38 6.07 -2.03
N GLY A 342 17.36 7.38 -2.27
CA GLY A 342 18.29 8.06 -3.18
C GLY A 342 17.98 7.88 -4.68
N ARG A 343 17.18 6.88 -5.08
CA ARG A 343 16.79 6.65 -6.49
C ARG A 343 15.38 7.14 -6.78
N GLN A 344 14.42 6.75 -5.95
CA GLN A 344 13.00 6.92 -6.21
C GLN A 344 12.28 7.47 -4.96
N THR A 345 12.64 8.70 -4.57
CA THR A 345 12.19 9.31 -3.30
C THR A 345 10.69 9.24 -3.08
N LEU A 346 9.87 9.43 -4.12
CA LEU A 346 8.41 9.35 -4.03
C LEU A 346 7.94 7.99 -3.48
N TYR A 347 8.49 6.89 -3.99
CA TYR A 347 8.07 5.53 -3.62
C TYR A 347 8.60 5.14 -2.24
N VAL A 348 9.78 5.61 -1.83
CA VAL A 348 10.22 5.53 -0.42
C VAL A 348 9.22 6.20 0.51
N CYS A 349 8.76 7.40 0.17
CA CYS A 349 7.83 8.14 1.03
C CYS A 349 6.49 7.42 1.13
N ALA A 350 6.01 6.85 0.02
CA ALA A 350 4.81 6.02 0.00
C ALA A 350 4.98 4.74 0.85
N PHE A 351 6.14 4.10 0.78
CA PHE A 351 6.42 2.92 1.58
C PHE A 351 6.54 3.25 3.07
N ILE A 352 7.18 4.37 3.45
CA ILE A 352 7.22 4.84 4.84
C ILE A 352 5.81 5.19 5.34
N SER A 353 4.96 5.78 4.49
CA SER A 353 3.55 6.01 4.80
C SER A 353 2.82 4.71 5.18
N LEU A 354 3.05 3.63 4.42
CA LEU A 354 2.53 2.30 4.74
C LEU A 354 3.11 1.74 6.05
N LEU A 355 4.41 1.89 6.30
CA LEU A 355 5.03 1.42 7.55
C LEU A 355 4.50 2.15 8.78
N ALA A 356 4.26 3.45 8.69
CA ALA A 356 3.57 4.19 9.75
C ALA A 356 2.13 3.66 9.93
N PHE A 357 1.49 3.25 8.84
CA PHE A 357 0.14 2.70 8.87
C PHE A 357 0.08 1.22 9.32
N SER A 358 1.20 0.49 9.30
CA SER A 358 1.22 -0.95 9.59
C SER A 358 0.87 -1.29 11.05
N MET A 359 0.87 -0.29 11.94
CA MET A 359 0.37 -0.37 13.33
C MET A 359 -1.16 -0.31 13.43
N SER A 360 -1.86 -0.13 12.30
CA SER A 360 -3.33 -0.13 12.20
C SER A 360 -3.85 -0.99 11.04
N LEU A 361 -2.97 -1.81 10.44
CA LEU A 361 -3.24 -2.64 9.26
C LEU A 361 -2.66 -4.04 9.43
N THR A 362 -3.21 -4.98 8.66
CA THR A 362 -2.65 -6.33 8.47
C THR A 362 -2.28 -6.50 7.00
N PHE A 363 -1.08 -7.03 6.70
CA PHE A 363 -0.50 -6.92 5.35
C PHE A 363 -0.64 -8.14 4.43
N TYR A 364 -0.95 -9.34 4.93
CA TYR A 364 -0.82 -10.60 4.16
C TYR A 364 -1.32 -10.52 2.71
N VAL A 365 -2.55 -10.08 2.50
CA VAL A 365 -3.15 -9.97 1.16
C VAL A 365 -3.53 -8.54 0.80
N PHE A 366 -2.99 -7.56 1.54
CA PHE A 366 -3.35 -6.17 1.40
C PHE A 366 -2.74 -5.57 0.11
N LYS A 367 -3.60 -5.33 -0.88
CA LYS A 367 -3.15 -4.98 -2.25
C LYS A 367 -2.45 -3.62 -2.35
N PRO A 368 -2.87 -2.54 -1.63
CA PRO A 368 -2.09 -1.30 -1.60
C PRO A 368 -0.65 -1.48 -1.12
N TYR A 369 -0.41 -2.32 -0.09
CA TYR A 369 0.94 -2.66 0.37
C TYR A 369 1.76 -3.32 -0.73
N LEU A 370 1.21 -4.37 -1.34
CA LEU A 370 1.89 -5.10 -2.42
C LEU A 370 2.19 -4.18 -3.61
N ASN A 371 1.26 -3.32 -4.01
CA ASN A 371 1.44 -2.46 -5.19
C ASN A 371 2.44 -1.33 -4.95
N ILE A 372 2.51 -0.77 -3.74
CA ILE A 372 3.57 0.20 -3.41
C ILE A 372 4.92 -0.52 -3.34
N MET A 373 4.98 -1.76 -2.85
CA MET A 373 6.19 -2.58 -2.92
C MET A 373 6.61 -2.86 -4.37
N MET A 374 5.67 -3.11 -5.29
CA MET A 374 5.98 -3.21 -6.73
C MET A 374 6.62 -1.95 -7.28
N MET A 375 6.10 -0.76 -6.91
CA MET A 375 6.72 0.52 -7.31
C MET A 375 8.16 0.65 -6.80
N CYS A 376 8.47 0.14 -5.61
CA CYS A 376 9.84 0.10 -5.07
C CYS A 376 10.74 -0.91 -5.80
N ALA A 377 10.16 -2.01 -6.32
CA ALA A 377 10.88 -3.04 -7.04
C ALA A 377 11.16 -2.67 -8.50
N MET A 378 10.32 -1.84 -9.12
CA MET A 378 10.45 -1.41 -10.51
C MET A 378 11.78 -0.73 -10.81
N THR A 379 12.25 -0.90 -12.05
CA THR A 379 13.45 -0.24 -12.57
C THR A 379 13.05 0.69 -13.70
N PHE A 380 13.50 1.95 -13.63
CA PHE A 380 13.32 2.91 -14.71
C PHE A 380 14.65 3.18 -15.39
N GLU A 381 14.65 3.40 -16.71
CA GLU A 381 15.85 3.63 -17.52
C GLU A 381 16.77 4.71 -16.92
N LYS A 382 16.18 5.78 -16.41
CA LYS A 382 16.91 6.90 -15.81
C LYS A 382 17.68 6.53 -14.53
N ASP A 383 17.27 5.46 -13.86
CA ASP A 383 17.89 4.98 -12.63
C ASP A 383 19.03 3.97 -12.90
N LEU A 384 19.23 3.58 -14.17
CA LEU A 384 20.27 2.64 -14.59
C LEU A 384 21.59 3.37 -14.90
N PRO A 385 22.75 2.77 -14.58
CA PRO A 385 24.04 3.31 -15.00
C PRO A 385 24.20 3.23 -16.53
N GLU A 386 24.92 4.21 -17.12
CA GLU A 386 25.01 4.41 -18.58
C GLU A 386 25.51 3.18 -19.36
N ASN A 387 26.34 2.35 -18.74
CA ASN A 387 26.85 1.12 -19.34
C ASN A 387 25.73 0.08 -19.61
N VAL A 388 24.72 0.01 -18.74
CA VAL A 388 23.56 -0.89 -18.88
C VAL A 388 22.60 -0.37 -19.96
N LEU A 389 22.42 0.94 -20.05
CA LEU A 389 21.58 1.59 -21.07
C LEU A 389 22.07 1.34 -22.50
N ARG A 390 23.39 1.29 -22.71
CA ARG A 390 23.98 0.98 -24.03
C ARG A 390 23.76 -0.48 -24.44
N THR A 391 23.61 -1.39 -23.48
CA THR A 391 23.38 -2.82 -23.77
C THR A 391 21.93 -3.06 -24.17
N THR A 392 20.96 -2.41 -23.49
CA THR A 392 19.54 -2.47 -23.86
C THR A 392 19.27 -1.85 -25.24
N GLN A 393 19.89 -0.70 -25.56
CA GLN A 393 19.73 -0.05 -26.87
C GLN A 393 20.32 -0.84 -28.05
N ARG A 394 21.40 -1.61 -27.83
CA ARG A 394 21.97 -2.49 -28.87
C ARG A 394 21.12 -3.73 -29.15
N GLY A 395 20.40 -4.24 -28.15
CA GLY A 395 19.46 -5.35 -28.33
C GLY A 395 18.28 -4.99 -29.23
N ASP A 396 17.76 -3.77 -29.09
CA ASP A 396 16.66 -3.26 -29.92
C ASP A 396 17.06 -3.03 -31.38
N GLN A 397 18.33 -2.71 -31.68
CA GLN A 397 18.80 -2.57 -33.07
C GLN A 397 18.94 -3.91 -33.82
N ASN A 398 19.08 -5.02 -33.11
CA ASN A 398 19.24 -6.36 -33.71
C ASN A 398 17.91 -7.12 -33.86
N ASN A 399 16.80 -6.57 -33.34
CA ASN A 399 15.47 -7.18 -33.34
C ASN A 399 14.44 -6.43 -34.23
N VAL A 400 14.89 -5.50 -35.08
CA VAL A 400 14.07 -4.79 -36.08
C VAL A 400 14.15 -5.47 -37.43
#